data_AF-A0A4Y9JJH7-F1
#
_entry.id   AF-A0A4Y9JJH7-F1
#
_cell.length_a   1.000
_cell.length_b   1.000
_cell.length_c   1.000
_cell.angle_alpha   90.00
_cell.angle_beta   90.00
_cell.angle_gamma   90.00
#
_symmetry.space_group_name_H-M   'P 1'
#
loop_
_entity.id
_entity.type
_entity.pdbx_description
1 polymer ?
#
loop_
_entity_poly.entity_id
_entity_poly.type
_entity_poly.pdbx_seq_one_letter_code
_entity_poly.pdbx_strand_id
1 'polypeptide(L)'
;MNRLGSVFLDDFVKERKPVFFQLTGRGVLLIIGVVVTLSVTTLLFFFGYPDLLVVAVTLLLFFPTIVFGLSIDKKLSLMERFSFFLLIKRRVYQTEDFDEKSSRKEYHSRDFIQAKTVRETDPV
;
A
#
# COMPACT_ATOMS: atom_id res chain seq x y z
N MET A 1 19.13 -25.67 9.16
CA MET A 1 17.86 -25.16 9.71
C MET A 1 17.41 -23.97 8.87
N ASN A 2 16.30 -24.16 8.13
CA ASN A 2 15.79 -23.24 7.11
C ASN A 2 15.34 -21.89 7.70
N ARG A 3 16.04 -20.80 7.34
CA ARG A 3 15.58 -19.40 7.55
C ARG A 3 15.34 -18.65 6.24
N LEU A 4 15.23 -19.36 5.12
CA LEU A 4 15.02 -18.70 3.82
C LEU A 4 13.62 -18.09 3.70
N GLY A 5 12.56 -18.72 4.24
CA GLY A 5 11.20 -18.22 4.09
C GLY A 5 10.83 -17.03 4.99
N SER A 6 11.36 -16.96 6.22
CA SER A 6 10.95 -15.93 7.18
C SER A 6 11.63 -14.58 6.94
N VAL A 7 12.85 -14.57 6.43
CA VAL A 7 13.62 -13.33 6.17
C VAL A 7 12.99 -12.53 5.03
N PHE A 8 12.46 -13.20 4.00
CA PHE A 8 11.76 -12.49 2.92
C PHE A 8 10.41 -11.93 3.38
N LEU A 9 9.68 -12.62 4.27
CA LEU A 9 8.41 -12.10 4.79
C LEU A 9 8.58 -10.85 5.67
N ASP A 10 9.66 -10.81 6.45
CA ASP A 10 9.97 -9.69 7.36
C ASP A 10 10.21 -8.38 6.61
N ASP A 11 10.84 -8.43 5.43
CA ASP A 11 11.10 -7.24 4.61
C ASP A 11 9.81 -6.66 3.96
N PHE A 12 8.76 -7.47 3.79
CA PHE A 12 7.48 -7.00 3.25
C PHE A 12 6.54 -6.43 4.32
N VAL A 13 6.66 -6.88 5.57
CA VAL A 13 5.91 -6.31 6.69
C VAL A 13 6.70 -5.11 7.21
N LYS A 14 6.58 -3.97 6.53
CA LYS A 14 7.03 -2.67 7.06
C LYS A 14 6.29 -2.38 8.37
N GLU A 15 6.84 -2.84 9.49
CA GLU A 15 6.39 -2.49 10.82
C GLU A 15 6.39 -0.96 10.93
N ARG A 16 5.24 -0.41 11.30
CA ARG A 16 5.09 1.04 11.39
C ARG A 16 5.88 1.53 12.58
N LYS A 17 7.05 2.11 12.30
CA LYS A 17 7.87 2.73 13.33
C LYS A 17 7.07 3.86 14.00
N PRO A 18 6.92 3.86 15.33
CA PRO A 18 6.34 4.99 16.04
C PRO A 18 7.25 6.21 15.81
N VAL A 19 6.63 7.35 15.50
CA VAL A 19 7.37 8.59 15.20
C VAL A 19 7.49 9.44 16.46
N PHE A 20 6.44 9.46 17.30
CA PHE A 20 6.41 10.28 18.51
C PHE A 20 5.59 9.61 19.61
N PHE A 21 6.13 9.41 20.82
CA PHE A 21 5.38 8.94 21.99
C PHE A 21 4.51 7.68 21.73
N GLN A 22 5.03 6.69 21.00
CA GLN A 22 4.32 5.47 20.57
C GLN A 22 3.21 5.69 19.51
N LEU A 23 2.95 6.93 19.09
CA LEU A 23 2.06 7.23 17.97
C LEU A 23 2.78 6.99 16.64
N THR A 24 2.12 6.26 15.74
CA THR A 24 2.50 6.22 14.33
C THR A 24 2.33 7.61 13.71
N GLY A 25 3.11 7.98 12.68
CA GLY A 25 2.96 9.27 11.98
C GLY A 25 1.52 9.59 11.52
N ARG A 26 0.70 8.56 11.25
CA ARG A 26 -0.74 8.73 10.97
C ARG A 26 -1.57 9.17 12.19
N GLY A 27 -1.23 8.67 13.37
CA GLY A 27 -1.85 9.11 14.62
C GLY A 27 -1.52 10.57 14.93
N VAL A 28 -0.31 11.01 14.64
CA VAL A 28 0.08 12.43 14.74
C VAL A 28 -0.75 13.29 13.78
N LEU A 29 -0.88 12.87 12.51
CA LEU A 29 -1.72 13.55 11.53
C LEU A 29 -3.20 13.58 11.94
N LEU A 30 -3.72 12.52 12.57
CA LEU A 30 -5.07 12.50 13.12
C LEU A 30 -5.23 13.60 14.17
N ILE A 31 -4.34 13.66 15.15
CA ILE A 31 -4.41 14.66 16.24
C ILE A 31 -4.36 16.07 15.67
N ILE A 32 -3.43 16.35 14.75
CA ILE A 32 -3.33 17.66 14.10
C ILE A 32 -4.64 17.97 13.35
N GLY A 33 -5.17 17.00 12.60
CA GLY A 33 -6.42 17.14 11.88
C GLY A 33 -7.60 17.48 12.78
N VAL A 34 -7.72 16.81 13.93
CA VAL A 34 -8.76 17.06 14.95
C VAL A 34 -8.60 18.46 15.56
N VAL A 35 -7.38 18.85 15.92
CA VAL A 35 -7.13 20.19 16.49
C VAL A 35 -7.47 21.30 15.50
N VAL A 36 -7.09 21.13 14.23
CA VAL A 36 -7.41 22.10 13.17
C VAL A 36 -8.92 22.17 12.94
N THR A 37 -9.61 21.04 12.83
CA THR A 37 -11.08 21.02 12.67
C THR A 37 -11.77 21.71 13.82
N LEU A 38 -11.42 21.37 15.06
CA LEU A 38 -11.99 22.00 16.24
C LEU A 38 -11.78 23.52 16.21
N SER A 39 -10.56 23.97 15.90
CA SER A 39 -10.22 25.40 15.82
C SER A 39 -11.05 26.14 14.77
N VAL A 40 -11.17 25.56 13.57
CA VAL A 40 -11.95 26.15 12.47
C VAL A 40 -13.44 26.18 12.80
N THR A 41 -13.99 25.09 13.36
CA THR A 41 -15.40 25.02 13.77
C THR A 41 -15.71 26.05 14.85
N THR A 42 -14.84 26.21 15.86
CA THR A 42 -15.01 27.23 16.90
C THR A 42 -14.97 28.65 16.31
N LEU A 43 -14.06 28.94 15.37
CA LEU A 43 -14.01 30.22 14.67
C LEU A 43 -15.29 30.50 13.86
N LEU A 44 -15.81 29.50 13.15
CA LEU A 44 -17.05 29.63 12.39
C LEU A 44 -18.26 29.96 13.28
N PHE A 45 -18.37 29.30 14.44
CA PHE A 45 -19.38 29.64 15.44
C PHE A 45 -19.19 31.06 16.01
N PHE A 46 -17.95 31.46 16.28
CA PHE A 46 -17.64 32.80 16.78
C PHE A 46 -18.06 33.91 15.80
N PHE A 47 -17.90 33.68 14.50
CA PHE A 47 -18.35 34.61 13.46
C PHE A 47 -19.84 34.52 13.12
N GLY A 48 -20.60 33.62 13.76
CA GLY A 48 -22.05 33.50 13.58
C GLY A 48 -22.46 32.95 12.21
N TYR A 49 -21.65 32.09 11.59
CA TYR A 49 -22.02 31.43 10.34
C TYR A 49 -23.25 30.53 10.54
N PRO A 50 -24.10 30.37 9.50
CA PRO A 50 -25.26 29.50 9.60
C PRO A 50 -24.86 28.05 9.81
N ASP A 51 -25.62 27.34 10.65
CA ASP A 51 -25.31 25.98 11.11
C ASP A 51 -25.02 24.99 9.96
N LEU A 52 -25.76 25.09 8.86
CA LEU A 52 -25.56 24.24 7.68
C LEU A 52 -24.16 24.40 7.08
N LEU A 53 -23.62 25.62 7.03
CA LEU A 53 -22.25 25.86 6.54
C LEU A 53 -21.22 25.34 7.53
N VAL A 54 -21.44 25.53 8.82
CA VAL A 54 -20.53 25.04 9.86
C VAL A 54 -20.43 23.52 9.80
N VAL A 55 -21.56 22.83 9.68
CA VAL A 55 -21.61 21.37 9.54
C VAL A 55 -20.91 20.93 8.27
N ALA A 56 -21.19 21.54 7.12
CA ALA A 56 -20.57 21.18 5.85
C ALA A 56 -19.04 21.31 5.89
N VAL A 57 -18.51 22.42 6.40
CA VAL A 57 -17.06 22.66 6.51
C VAL A 57 -16.43 21.71 7.52
N THR A 58 -17.07 21.49 8.66
CA THR A 58 -16.58 20.57 9.70
C THR A 58 -16.48 19.16 9.14
N LEU A 59 -17.51 18.67 8.44
CA LEU A 59 -17.55 17.32 7.87
C LEU A 59 -16.48 17.18 6.76
N LEU A 60 -16.32 18.19 5.91
CA LEU A 60 -15.32 18.21 4.85
C LEU A 60 -13.89 18.09 5.38
N LEU A 61 -13.59 18.74 6.50
CA LEU A 61 -12.26 18.71 7.12
C LEU A 61 -12.06 17.46 8.01
N PHE A 62 -13.09 17.02 8.71
CA PHE A 62 -13.02 15.93 9.69
C PHE A 62 -13.04 14.55 9.03
N PHE A 63 -13.78 14.39 7.94
CA PHE A 63 -13.88 13.11 7.24
C PHE A 63 -12.53 12.57 6.74
N PRO A 64 -11.71 13.33 5.97
CA PRO A 64 -10.43 12.81 5.48
C PRO A 64 -9.45 12.54 6.62
N THR A 65 -9.47 13.34 7.69
CA THR A 65 -8.55 13.17 8.84
C THR A 65 -8.85 11.87 9.59
N ILE A 66 -10.12 11.49 9.75
CA ILE A 66 -10.52 10.18 10.29
C ILE A 66 -10.07 9.05 9.36
N VAL A 67 -10.40 9.13 8.06
CA VAL A 67 -10.15 8.05 7.11
C VAL A 67 -8.66 7.70 7.03
N PHE A 68 -7.80 8.72 6.95
CA PHE A 68 -6.35 8.54 6.92
C PHE A 68 -5.77 8.20 8.29
N GLY A 69 -6.23 8.87 9.35
CA GLY A 69 -5.71 8.75 10.70
C GLY A 69 -5.96 7.39 11.33
N LEU A 70 -7.19 6.87 11.23
CA LEU A 70 -7.58 5.55 11.75
C LEU A 70 -7.15 4.39 10.86
N SER A 71 -6.45 4.68 9.76
CA SER A 71 -6.02 3.70 8.77
C SER A 71 -7.14 2.85 8.15
N ILE A 72 -8.35 3.43 8.04
CA ILE A 72 -9.50 2.81 7.37
C ILE A 72 -9.15 2.57 5.89
N ASP A 73 -8.32 3.44 5.31
CA ASP A 73 -7.72 3.28 3.98
C ASP A 73 -7.07 1.90 3.77
N LYS A 74 -6.41 1.37 4.80
CA LYS A 74 -5.73 0.07 4.76
C LYS A 74 -6.67 -1.08 5.06
N LYS A 75 -7.62 -0.93 5.99
CA LYS A 75 -8.62 -1.98 6.27
C LYS A 75 -9.49 -2.29 5.06
N LEU A 76 -9.81 -1.28 4.26
CA LEU A 76 -10.67 -1.42 3.09
C LEU A 76 -9.90 -1.51 1.76
N SER A 77 -8.56 -1.60 1.83
CA SER A 77 -7.65 -1.52 0.67
C SER A 77 -7.97 -0.40 -0.32
N LEU A 78 -8.54 0.71 0.17
CA LEU A 78 -9.06 1.79 -0.68
C LEU A 78 -7.96 2.44 -1.51
N MET A 79 -6.80 2.65 -0.92
CA MET A 79 -5.65 3.22 -1.63
C MET A 79 -5.11 2.26 -2.69
N GLU A 80 -5.06 0.96 -2.42
CA GLU A 80 -4.68 -0.05 -3.41
C GLU A 80 -5.70 -0.11 -4.55
N ARG A 81 -6.99 -0.17 -4.24
CA ARG A 81 -8.08 -0.16 -5.23
C ARG A 81 -8.07 1.11 -6.08
N PHE A 82 -7.87 2.27 -5.47
CA PHE A 82 -7.77 3.55 -6.16
C PHE A 82 -6.52 3.60 -7.05
N SER A 83 -5.37 3.18 -6.53
CA SER A 83 -4.13 3.10 -7.31
C SER A 83 -4.24 2.11 -8.47
N PHE A 84 -4.90 0.97 -8.26
CA PHE A 84 -5.16 -0.04 -9.30
C PHE A 84 -6.15 0.46 -10.34
N PHE A 85 -7.17 1.22 -9.93
CA PHE A 85 -8.13 1.83 -10.84
C PHE A 85 -7.47 2.91 -11.70
N LEU A 86 -6.61 3.74 -11.12
CA LEU A 86 -5.89 4.79 -11.85
C LEU A 86 -4.77 4.23 -12.74
N LEU A 87 -4.03 3.24 -12.26
CA LEU A 87 -3.02 2.56 -13.06
C LEU A 87 -3.71 1.56 -13.97
N ILE A 88 -3.97 1.97 -15.22
CA ILE A 88 -4.26 1.04 -16.33
C ILE A 88 -3.01 0.19 -16.54
N LYS A 89 -2.83 -0.85 -15.72
CA LYS A 89 -1.71 -1.78 -15.88
C LYS A 89 -2.06 -2.74 -17.00
N ARG A 90 -1.37 -2.63 -18.14
CA ARG A 90 -1.21 -3.77 -19.04
C ARG A 90 -0.50 -4.85 -18.23
N ARG A 91 -1.11 -6.03 -18.06
CA ARG A 91 -0.40 -7.18 -17.54
C ARG A 91 0.52 -7.64 -18.66
N VAL A 92 1.77 -7.17 -18.63
CA VAL A 92 2.83 -7.75 -19.46
C VAL A 92 3.08 -9.12 -18.83
N TYR A 93 2.52 -10.14 -19.46
CA TYR A 93 2.86 -11.51 -19.09
C TYR A 93 4.30 -11.75 -19.53
N GLN A 94 5.06 -12.56 -18.79
CA GLN A 94 6.45 -12.88 -19.12
C GLN A 94 6.63 -13.41 -20.55
N THR A 95 5.55 -13.82 -21.23
CA THR A 95 5.52 -14.18 -22.65
C THR A 95 5.78 -13.01 -23.61
N GLU A 96 5.48 -11.77 -23.23
CA GLU A 96 5.64 -10.59 -24.11
C GLU A 96 7.08 -10.02 -24.09
N ASP A 97 7.79 -10.14 -22.97
CA ASP A 97 9.21 -9.73 -22.89
C ASP A 97 10.15 -10.65 -23.68
N PHE A 98 9.67 -11.83 -24.10
CA PHE A 98 10.43 -12.71 -25.01
C PHE A 98 10.41 -12.24 -26.47
N ASP A 99 9.48 -11.37 -26.87
CA ASP A 99 9.31 -11.02 -28.29
C ASP A 99 10.21 -9.86 -28.76
N GLU A 100 10.62 -8.94 -27.88
CA GLU A 100 11.29 -7.71 -28.34
C GLU A 100 12.82 -7.68 -28.17
N LYS A 101 13.40 -8.47 -27.25
CA LYS A 101 14.86 -8.36 -26.96
C LYS A 101 15.66 -9.66 -26.86
N SER A 102 15.01 -10.80 -26.98
CA SER A 102 15.72 -12.07 -27.18
C SER A 102 15.25 -12.65 -28.50
N SER A 103 16.14 -12.72 -29.47
CA SER A 103 16.04 -13.68 -30.57
C SER A 103 15.29 -14.91 -30.08
N ARG A 104 14.13 -15.19 -30.71
CA ARG A 104 13.29 -16.38 -30.54
C ARG A 104 14.18 -17.53 -30.05
N LYS A 105 14.22 -17.78 -28.74
CA LYS A 105 14.93 -18.95 -28.23
C LYS A 105 14.11 -20.12 -28.71
N GLU A 106 14.49 -20.68 -29.85
CA GLU A 106 13.95 -21.92 -30.36
C GLU A 106 14.31 -22.98 -29.33
N TYR A 107 13.39 -23.22 -28.40
CA TYR A 107 13.50 -24.29 -27.43
C TYR A 107 13.58 -25.59 -28.21
N HIS A 108 14.75 -26.23 -28.21
CA HIS A 108 14.89 -27.55 -28.78
C HIS A 108 14.61 -28.59 -27.69
N SER A 109 14.11 -29.77 -28.08
CA SER A 109 13.81 -30.85 -27.13
C SER A 109 14.99 -31.24 -26.23
N ARG A 110 16.22 -30.95 -26.67
CA ARG A 110 17.47 -31.16 -25.91
C ARG A 110 17.69 -30.18 -24.75
N ASP A 111 17.05 -29.01 -24.77
CA ASP A 111 17.23 -27.99 -23.73
C ASP A 111 16.51 -28.35 -22.43
N PHE A 112 15.59 -29.32 -22.50
CA PHE A 112 14.87 -29.88 -21.36
C PHE A 112 15.53 -31.16 -20.82
N ILE A 113 16.70 -31.55 -21.33
CA ILE A 113 17.44 -32.70 -20.82
C ILE A 113 18.29 -32.24 -19.63
N GLN A 114 17.95 -32.73 -18.45
CA GLN A 114 18.72 -32.47 -17.22
C GLN A 114 20.17 -32.94 -17.38
N ALA A 115 21.13 -32.08 -17.04
CA ALA A 115 22.54 -32.45 -17.05
C ALA A 115 22.80 -33.61 -16.08
N LYS A 116 23.50 -34.66 -16.54
CA LYS A 116 23.74 -35.90 -15.77
C LYS A 116 24.41 -35.68 -14.40
N THR A 117 25.03 -34.52 -14.20
CA THR A 117 25.69 -34.10 -12.96
C THR A 117 24.77 -33.45 -11.93
N VAL A 118 23.54 -33.08 -12.28
CA VAL A 118 22.60 -32.42 -11.38
C VAL A 118 21.51 -33.42 -11.00
N ARG A 119 21.37 -33.67 -9.69
CA ARG A 119 20.33 -34.55 -9.13
C ARG A 119 19.43 -33.71 -8.24
N GLU A 120 18.15 -33.60 -8.62
CA GLU A 120 17.14 -32.87 -7.84
C GLU A 120 16.55 -33.69 -6.70
N THR A 121 16.89 -34.97 -6.62
CA THR A 121 16.49 -35.87 -5.54
C THR A 121 17.72 -36.41 -4.84
N ASP A 122 17.70 -36.38 -3.50
CA ASP A 122 18.74 -36.98 -2.69
C ASP A 122 18.79 -38.51 -2.92
N PRO A 123 19.99 -39.11 -2.95
CA PRO A 123 20.11 -40.56 -3.07
C PRO A 123 19.51 -41.26 -1.84
N VAL A 124 18.58 -42.19 -2.08
CA VAL A 124 18.04 -43.13 -1.07
C VAL A 124 19.10 -44.14 -0.68
#